data_AF-A0AA96F0N7-F1
#
_entry.id   AF-A0AA96F0N7-F1
#
_cell.length_a   1.000
_cell.length_b   1.000
_cell.length_c   1.000
_cell.angle_alpha   90.00
_cell.angle_beta   90.00
_cell.angle_gamma   90.00
#
_symmetry.space_group_name_H-M   'P 1'
#
loop_
_entity.id
_entity.type
_entity.pdbx_description
1 polymer ?
#
loop_
_entity_poly.entity_id
_entity_poly.type
_entity_poly.pdbx_seq_one_letter_code
_entity_poly.pdbx_strand_id
1 'polypeptide(L)'
;MTSYQERKLSMFIVFAQFIQGTLAAILASMPNFETLFDKFLLKINEINVLTGNQMLNRKGNRLEKIYVRDSLCFDADDIASKVMAYANYENNFLLFNEVKYTKNVLLQMADTACKTCCQIIHDKALEYVTELATYGITSGVLTDFQAKIDLFELTIPKPKAGIQDKKFATEQLKEKFEEASEFLKKMFILSKTKKKDYPDFVKEFVIAKRIDKPAFVEMSARGAVVDDAGERIGKVTMECKKLNFKRRVAASGGFYLKHMENGVYEFVFSRPGYETTVVEMVFYKGTRFEVEVVMKQLAN
;
A
#
# COMPACT_ATOMS: atom_id res chain seq x y z
N MET A 1 -2.41 10.07 1.27
CA MET A 1 -3.35 11.20 1.46
C MET A 1 -3.67 11.28 2.94
N THR A 2 -3.91 12.46 3.51
CA THR A 2 -4.39 12.55 4.91
C THR A 2 -5.90 12.27 4.98
N SER A 3 -6.41 11.84 6.14
CA SER A 3 -7.86 11.63 6.32
C SER A 3 -8.68 12.90 6.08
N TYR A 4 -8.09 14.08 6.26
CA TYR A 4 -8.75 15.35 5.94
C TYR A 4 -8.84 15.59 4.43
N GLN A 5 -7.75 15.34 3.69
CA GLN A 5 -7.72 15.45 2.23
C GLN A 5 -8.69 14.47 1.56
N GLU A 6 -8.81 13.25 2.11
CA GLU A 6 -9.78 12.26 1.64
C GLU A 6 -11.22 12.77 1.78
N ARG A 7 -11.59 13.27 2.97
CA ARG A 7 -12.91 13.88 3.20
C ARG A 7 -13.16 15.09 2.30
N LYS A 8 -12.12 15.88 2.05
CA LYS A 8 -12.20 17.05 1.16
C LYS A 8 -12.44 16.64 -0.29
N LEU A 9 -11.81 15.57 -0.76
CA LEU A 9 -12.07 15.00 -2.08
C LEU A 9 -13.50 14.46 -2.19
N SER A 10 -13.99 13.75 -1.16
CA SER A 10 -15.39 13.32 -1.10
C SER A 10 -16.35 14.51 -1.20
N MET A 11 -16.09 15.60 -0.47
CA MET A 11 -16.86 16.85 -0.57
C MET A 11 -16.81 17.45 -1.97
N PHE A 12 -15.63 17.48 -2.61
CA PHE A 12 -15.50 17.97 -3.98
C PHE A 12 -16.32 17.17 -4.99
N ILE A 13 -16.36 15.84 -4.85
CA ILE A 13 -17.16 14.96 -5.71
C ILE A 13 -18.66 15.20 -5.51
N VAL A 14 -19.13 15.28 -4.26
CA VAL A 14 -20.53 15.57 -3.95
C VAL A 14 -20.92 16.96 -4.48
N PHE A 15 -20.06 17.96 -4.29
CA PHE A 15 -20.28 19.29 -4.84
C PHE A 15 -20.35 19.29 -6.38
N ALA A 16 -19.47 18.54 -7.06
CA ALA A 16 -19.51 18.41 -8.51
C ALA A 16 -20.82 17.79 -9.00
N GLN A 17 -21.30 16.74 -8.33
CA GLN A 17 -22.60 16.11 -8.63
C GLN A 17 -23.77 17.06 -8.42
N PHE A 18 -23.75 17.85 -7.34
CA PHE A 18 -24.77 18.87 -7.07
C PHE A 18 -24.83 19.91 -8.21
N ILE A 19 -23.69 20.43 -8.65
CA ILE A 19 -23.66 21.40 -9.76
C ILE A 19 -24.13 20.78 -11.07
N GLN A 20 -23.72 19.54 -11.38
CA GLN A 20 -24.19 18.81 -12.57
C GLN A 20 -25.70 18.54 -12.55
N GLY A 21 -26.30 18.38 -11.36
CA GLY A 21 -27.75 18.25 -11.18
C GLY A 21 -28.51 19.57 -11.13
N THR A 22 -27.84 20.72 -11.13
CA THR A 22 -28.47 22.04 -11.09
C THR A 22 -28.99 22.46 -12.47
N LEU A 23 -30.14 23.14 -12.51
CA LEU A 23 -30.70 23.68 -13.75
C LEU A 23 -29.72 24.61 -14.47
N ALA A 24 -29.42 24.32 -15.73
CA ALA A 24 -28.46 25.07 -16.55
C ALA A 24 -28.77 26.58 -16.64
N ALA A 25 -30.05 26.97 -16.64
CA ALA A 25 -30.47 28.37 -16.66
C ALA A 25 -29.97 29.16 -15.43
N ILE A 26 -29.92 28.54 -14.25
CA ILE A 26 -29.39 29.16 -13.03
C ILE A 26 -27.89 29.37 -13.18
N LEU A 27 -27.17 28.37 -13.70
CA LEU A 27 -25.73 28.42 -13.90
C LEU A 27 -25.32 29.47 -14.95
N ALA A 28 -26.00 29.50 -16.09
CA ALA A 28 -25.78 30.47 -17.17
C ALA A 28 -26.03 31.92 -16.73
N SER A 29 -26.87 32.13 -15.72
CA SER A 29 -27.12 33.46 -15.16
C SER A 29 -25.95 34.01 -14.32
N MET A 30 -24.96 33.18 -13.99
CA MET A 30 -23.75 33.57 -13.26
C MET A 30 -22.56 33.69 -14.22
N PRO A 31 -21.98 34.90 -14.40
CA PRO A 31 -20.87 35.09 -15.32
C PRO A 31 -19.66 34.20 -14.99
N ASN A 32 -19.08 33.57 -16.01
CA ASN A 32 -17.88 32.72 -15.93
C ASN A 32 -18.01 31.47 -15.00
N PHE A 33 -19.21 31.11 -14.57
CA PHE A 33 -19.40 29.99 -13.64
C PHE A 33 -18.98 28.66 -14.26
N GLU A 34 -19.42 28.37 -15.48
CA GLU A 34 -19.08 27.13 -16.21
C GLU A 34 -17.56 26.97 -16.36
N THR A 35 -16.85 28.02 -16.79
CA THR A 35 -15.38 27.99 -16.90
C THR A 35 -14.67 27.72 -15.57
N LEU A 36 -15.20 28.23 -14.45
CA LEU A 36 -14.65 27.93 -13.13
C LEU A 36 -14.94 26.49 -12.71
N PHE A 37 -16.11 25.98 -13.08
CA PHE A 37 -16.52 24.60 -12.81
C PHE A 37 -15.69 23.59 -13.60
N ASP A 38 -15.41 23.84 -14.88
CA ASP A 38 -14.54 23.00 -15.69
C ASP A 38 -13.12 22.91 -15.11
N LYS A 39 -12.58 24.06 -14.70
CA LYS A 39 -11.28 24.12 -14.01
C LYS A 39 -11.30 23.32 -12.71
N PHE A 40 -12.39 23.39 -11.95
CA PHE A 40 -12.55 22.61 -10.72
C PHE A 40 -12.61 21.09 -10.99
N LEU A 41 -13.37 20.65 -12.01
CA LEU A 41 -13.44 19.24 -12.41
C LEU A 41 -12.07 18.71 -12.87
N LEU A 42 -11.32 19.50 -13.64
CA LEU A 42 -9.95 19.15 -14.02
C LEU A 42 -9.07 18.90 -12.79
N LYS A 43 -9.17 19.73 -11.74
CA LYS A 43 -8.42 19.51 -10.50
C LYS A 43 -8.84 18.26 -9.75
N ILE A 44 -10.13 17.91 -9.72
CA ILE A 44 -10.58 16.64 -9.14
C ILE A 44 -9.94 15.46 -9.89
N ASN A 45 -9.91 15.50 -11.22
CA ASN A 45 -9.29 14.45 -12.03
C ASN A 45 -7.78 14.35 -11.78
N GLU A 46 -7.06 15.48 -11.75
CA GLU A 46 -5.64 15.52 -11.38
C GLU A 46 -5.39 14.93 -9.99
N ILE A 47 -6.23 15.25 -8.99
CA ILE A 47 -6.15 14.68 -7.63
C ILE A 47 -6.32 13.15 -7.66
N ASN A 48 -7.30 12.63 -8.41
CA ASN A 48 -7.54 11.19 -8.51
C ASN A 48 -6.34 10.44 -9.12
N VAL A 49 -5.76 10.97 -10.21
CA VAL A 49 -4.57 10.39 -10.86
C VAL A 49 -3.38 10.38 -9.90
N LEU A 50 -3.12 11.50 -9.23
CA LEU A 50 -2.02 11.61 -8.26
C LEU A 50 -2.22 10.71 -7.04
N THR A 51 -3.46 10.50 -6.62
CA THR A 51 -3.82 9.56 -5.55
C THR A 51 -3.45 8.13 -5.95
N GLY A 52 -3.80 7.71 -7.17
CA GLY A 52 -3.39 6.40 -7.71
C GLY A 52 -1.87 6.24 -7.70
N ASN A 53 -1.14 7.25 -8.16
CA ASN A 53 0.33 7.24 -8.18
C ASN A 53 0.93 7.17 -6.76
N GLN A 54 0.35 7.86 -5.78
CA GLN A 54 0.80 7.83 -4.39
C GLN A 54 0.53 6.47 -3.72
N MET A 55 -0.59 5.83 -4.05
CA MET A 55 -1.01 4.54 -3.49
C MET A 55 -0.31 3.32 -4.12
N LEU A 56 0.29 3.49 -5.31
CA LEU A 56 0.96 2.41 -6.02
C LEU A 56 2.07 1.76 -5.17
N ASN A 57 1.94 0.44 -4.97
CA ASN A 57 2.89 -0.34 -4.21
C ASN A 57 4.14 -0.65 -5.05
N ARG A 58 5.25 0.02 -4.74
CA ARG A 58 6.54 -0.11 -5.46
C ARG A 58 7.52 -1.08 -4.81
N LYS A 59 7.07 -1.91 -3.85
CA LYS A 59 7.93 -2.92 -3.21
C LYS A 59 8.51 -3.91 -4.22
N GLY A 60 7.81 -4.15 -5.34
CA GLY A 60 8.29 -4.96 -6.46
C GLY A 60 9.67 -4.53 -6.95
N ASN A 61 9.91 -3.24 -7.17
CA ASN A 61 11.19 -2.71 -7.66
C ASN A 61 12.36 -3.06 -6.73
N ARG A 62 12.12 -3.06 -5.40
CA ARG A 62 13.15 -3.44 -4.42
C ARG A 62 13.42 -4.94 -4.46
N LEU A 63 12.36 -5.75 -4.53
CA LEU A 63 12.48 -7.21 -4.59
C LEU A 63 13.19 -7.64 -5.87
N GLU A 64 12.77 -7.09 -7.02
CA GLU A 64 13.40 -7.30 -8.33
C GLU A 64 14.90 -7.03 -8.27
N LYS A 65 15.32 -5.86 -7.74
CA LYS A 65 16.75 -5.54 -7.59
C LYS A 65 17.49 -6.57 -6.74
N ILE A 66 16.90 -7.03 -5.63
CA ILE A 66 17.53 -8.02 -4.74
C ILE A 66 17.70 -9.35 -5.47
N TYR A 67 16.68 -9.83 -6.20
CA TYR A 67 16.77 -11.07 -6.96
C TYR A 67 17.79 -11.00 -8.09
N VAL A 68 17.79 -9.91 -8.86
CA VAL A 68 18.78 -9.69 -9.93
C VAL A 68 20.19 -9.64 -9.35
N ARG A 69 20.37 -8.96 -8.21
CA ARG A 69 21.67 -8.88 -7.52
C ARG A 69 22.16 -10.24 -7.03
N ASP A 70 21.29 -11.04 -6.40
CA ASP A 70 21.68 -12.35 -5.88
C ASP A 70 22.08 -13.32 -7.01
N SER A 71 21.32 -13.30 -8.11
CA SER A 71 21.61 -14.06 -9.33
C SER A 71 22.93 -13.60 -9.98
N LEU A 72 23.14 -12.29 -10.10
CA LEU A 72 24.39 -11.73 -10.64
C LEU A 72 25.60 -12.12 -9.79
N CYS A 73 25.50 -11.99 -8.46
CA CYS A 73 26.62 -12.31 -7.56
C CYS A 73 26.93 -13.80 -7.52
N PHE A 74 25.94 -14.67 -7.77
CA PHE A 74 26.15 -16.11 -7.88
C PHE A 74 26.94 -16.46 -9.14
N ASP A 75 26.55 -15.93 -10.30
CA ASP A 75 27.29 -16.14 -11.54
C ASP A 75 28.69 -15.53 -11.50
N ALA A 76 28.83 -14.35 -10.89
CA ALA A 76 30.13 -13.70 -10.72
C ALA A 76 31.10 -14.56 -9.90
N ASP A 77 30.62 -15.22 -8.84
CA ASP A 77 31.40 -16.10 -7.98
C ASP A 77 31.84 -17.38 -8.71
N ASP A 78 30.95 -17.98 -9.50
CA ASP A 78 31.27 -19.16 -10.33
C ASP A 78 32.32 -18.82 -11.41
N ILE A 79 32.13 -17.73 -12.14
CA ILE A 79 33.06 -17.26 -13.17
C ILE A 79 34.40 -16.89 -12.53
N ALA A 80 34.40 -16.11 -11.45
CA ALA A 80 35.62 -15.75 -10.73
C ALA A 80 36.38 -16.99 -10.25
N SER A 81 35.69 -17.99 -9.71
CA SER A 81 36.30 -19.24 -9.25
C SER A 81 36.98 -20.02 -10.36
N LYS A 82 36.36 -20.08 -11.55
CA LYS A 82 36.93 -20.72 -12.74
C LYS A 82 38.14 -19.96 -13.28
N VAL A 83 38.06 -18.63 -13.33
CA VAL A 83 39.21 -17.78 -13.73
C VAL A 83 40.36 -17.90 -12.73
N MET A 84 40.07 -17.94 -11.43
CA MET A 84 41.07 -18.16 -10.38
C MET A 84 41.74 -19.54 -10.50
N ALA A 85 40.99 -20.59 -10.83
CA ALA A 85 41.54 -21.92 -11.04
C ALA A 85 42.55 -21.96 -12.19
N TYR A 86 42.20 -21.35 -13.33
CA TYR A 86 43.10 -21.18 -14.47
C TYR A 86 44.33 -20.35 -14.11
N ALA A 87 44.13 -19.19 -13.48
CA ALA A 87 45.23 -18.30 -13.08
C ALA A 87 46.22 -19.00 -12.12
N ASN A 88 45.72 -19.85 -11.22
CA ASN A 88 46.55 -20.62 -10.32
C ASN A 88 47.35 -21.72 -11.04
N TYR A 89 46.76 -22.38 -12.04
CA TYR A 89 47.45 -23.38 -12.87
C TYR A 89 48.60 -22.75 -13.68
N GLU A 90 48.36 -21.58 -14.28
CA GLU A 90 49.35 -20.83 -15.06
C GLU A 90 50.34 -20.01 -14.20
N ASN A 91 50.21 -20.05 -12.86
CA ASN A 91 50.97 -19.22 -11.92
C ASN A 91 50.84 -17.69 -12.17
N ASN A 92 49.70 -17.24 -12.73
CA ASN A 92 49.39 -15.83 -12.94
C ASN A 92 48.73 -15.21 -11.69
N PHE A 93 49.56 -14.86 -10.70
CA PHE A 93 49.08 -14.27 -9.45
C PHE A 93 48.38 -12.92 -9.61
N LEU A 94 48.67 -12.18 -10.69
CA LEU A 94 48.03 -10.90 -10.97
C LEU A 94 46.57 -11.10 -11.34
N LEU A 95 46.30 -11.95 -12.35
CA LEU A 95 44.94 -12.30 -12.74
C LEU A 95 44.15 -12.88 -11.56
N PHE A 96 44.77 -13.78 -10.79
CA PHE A 96 44.13 -14.38 -9.61
C PHE A 96 43.60 -13.33 -8.63
N ASN A 97 44.42 -12.33 -8.29
CA ASN A 97 44.04 -11.30 -7.32
C ASN A 97 43.06 -10.26 -7.91
N GLU A 98 43.12 -9.99 -9.22
CA GLU A 98 42.20 -9.08 -9.90
C GLU A 98 40.75 -9.57 -9.90
N VAL A 99 40.52 -10.88 -9.97
CA VAL A 99 39.17 -11.47 -10.02
C VAL A 99 38.69 -12.07 -8.70
N LYS A 100 39.46 -11.92 -7.60
CA LYS A 100 39.19 -12.55 -6.30
C LYS A 100 38.00 -11.89 -5.56
N TYR A 101 36.80 -12.11 -6.08
CA TYR A 101 35.55 -11.67 -5.47
C TYR A 101 34.67 -12.87 -5.17
N THR A 102 34.15 -12.93 -3.95
CA THR A 102 33.17 -13.95 -3.57
C THR A 102 31.76 -13.38 -3.59
N LYS A 103 30.75 -14.24 -3.75
CA LYS A 103 29.32 -13.86 -3.68
C LYS A 103 29.02 -12.98 -2.45
N ASN A 104 29.50 -13.38 -1.27
CA ASN A 104 29.23 -12.66 -0.02
C ASN A 104 29.86 -11.26 -0.01
N VAL A 105 31.07 -11.11 -0.55
CA VAL A 105 31.72 -9.80 -0.68
C VAL A 105 30.91 -8.93 -1.63
N LEU A 106 30.57 -9.44 -2.82
CA LEU A 106 29.78 -8.71 -3.82
C LEU A 106 28.40 -8.27 -3.29
N LEU A 107 27.72 -9.11 -2.50
CA LEU A 107 26.45 -8.78 -1.86
C LEU A 107 26.56 -7.68 -0.79
N GLN A 108 27.74 -7.47 -0.20
CA GLN A 108 27.96 -6.43 0.81
C GLN A 108 28.43 -5.09 0.20
N MET A 109 28.88 -5.09 -1.05
CA MET A 109 29.36 -3.87 -1.72
C MET A 109 28.23 -2.87 -2.00
N ALA A 110 28.60 -1.62 -2.28
CA ALA A 110 27.66 -0.66 -2.84
C ALA A 110 27.18 -1.12 -4.23
N ASP A 111 25.95 -0.79 -4.64
CA ASP A 111 25.38 -1.26 -5.92
C ASP A 111 26.28 -0.92 -7.13
N THR A 112 26.84 0.29 -7.16
CA THR A 112 27.76 0.74 -8.22
C THR A 112 29.08 -0.04 -8.18
N ALA A 113 29.65 -0.25 -7.00
CA ALA A 113 30.89 -1.01 -6.84
C ALA A 113 30.70 -2.49 -7.21
N CYS A 114 29.57 -3.09 -6.81
CA CYS A 114 29.21 -4.47 -7.19
C CYS A 114 29.13 -4.61 -8.72
N LYS A 115 28.46 -3.68 -9.41
CA LYS A 115 28.41 -3.64 -10.88
C LYS A 115 29.82 -3.57 -11.48
N THR A 116 30.64 -2.64 -11.00
CA THR A 116 32.02 -2.47 -11.49
C THR A 116 32.86 -3.73 -11.28
N CYS A 117 32.78 -4.38 -10.12
CA CYS A 117 33.50 -5.64 -9.88
C CYS A 117 33.02 -6.79 -10.77
N CYS A 118 31.71 -6.90 -11.00
CA CYS A 118 31.17 -7.89 -11.95
C CYS A 118 31.67 -7.62 -13.38
N GLN A 119 31.76 -6.35 -13.78
CA GLN A 119 32.32 -5.96 -15.08
C GLN A 119 33.81 -6.33 -15.18
N ILE A 120 34.60 -6.10 -14.12
CA ILE A 120 36.02 -6.51 -14.09
C ILE A 120 36.15 -8.03 -14.27
N ILE A 121 35.34 -8.83 -13.58
CA ILE A 121 35.34 -10.30 -13.73
C ILE A 121 34.99 -10.69 -15.17
N HIS A 122 33.95 -10.08 -15.76
CA HIS A 122 33.55 -10.32 -17.14
C HIS A 122 34.68 -10.00 -18.13
N ASP A 123 35.26 -8.80 -18.03
CA ASP A 123 36.27 -8.31 -18.96
C ASP A 123 37.55 -9.16 -18.90
N LYS A 124 37.95 -9.58 -17.69
CA LYS A 124 39.07 -10.50 -17.49
C LYS A 124 38.76 -11.90 -18.00
N ALA A 125 37.57 -12.43 -17.77
CA ALA A 125 37.19 -13.73 -18.31
C ALA A 125 37.10 -13.71 -19.86
N LEU A 126 36.73 -12.58 -20.46
CA LEU A 126 36.69 -12.40 -21.90
C LEU A 126 38.09 -12.36 -22.53
N GLU A 127 39.05 -11.73 -21.85
CA GLU A 127 40.47 -11.68 -22.29
C GLU A 127 41.07 -13.09 -22.45
N TYR A 128 40.71 -14.04 -21.58
CA TYR A 128 41.22 -15.42 -21.55
C TYR A 128 40.18 -16.46 -21.99
N VAL A 129 39.17 -16.06 -22.78
CA VAL A 129 38.01 -16.92 -23.10
C VAL A 129 38.40 -18.22 -23.81
N THR A 130 39.48 -18.21 -24.61
CA THR A 130 39.96 -19.37 -25.35
C THR A 130 40.51 -20.46 -24.43
N GLU A 131 41.25 -20.06 -23.40
CA GLU A 131 41.89 -20.94 -22.43
C GLU A 131 40.88 -21.42 -21.39
N LEU A 132 39.97 -20.53 -20.98
CA LEU A 132 38.91 -20.81 -20.01
C LEU A 132 37.80 -21.71 -20.55
N ALA A 133 37.76 -21.99 -21.86
CA ALA A 133 36.84 -22.93 -22.47
C ALA A 133 36.91 -24.33 -21.82
N THR A 134 38.12 -24.76 -21.42
CA THR A 134 38.34 -26.05 -20.72
C THR A 134 37.77 -26.07 -19.31
N TYR A 135 37.58 -24.90 -18.68
CA TYR A 135 36.99 -24.70 -17.36
C TYR A 135 35.47 -24.42 -17.45
N GLY A 136 34.88 -24.52 -18.64
CA GLY A 136 33.45 -24.34 -18.87
C GLY A 136 32.99 -22.89 -18.99
N ILE A 137 33.91 -21.93 -19.18
CA ILE A 137 33.56 -20.55 -19.57
C ILE A 137 33.55 -20.49 -21.09
N THR A 138 32.39 -20.27 -21.68
CA THR A 138 32.24 -20.03 -23.12
C THR A 138 31.80 -18.59 -23.38
N SER A 139 31.93 -18.13 -24.62
CA SER A 139 31.40 -16.83 -25.03
C SER A 139 29.89 -16.68 -24.73
N GLY A 140 29.11 -17.78 -24.80
CA GLY A 140 27.70 -17.77 -24.42
C GLY A 140 27.49 -17.46 -22.94
N VAL A 141 28.28 -18.09 -22.05
CA VAL A 141 28.22 -17.84 -20.59
C VAL A 141 28.55 -16.38 -20.27
N LEU A 142 29.58 -15.82 -20.93
CA LEU A 142 29.94 -14.40 -20.72
C LEU A 142 28.88 -13.44 -21.25
N THR A 143 28.23 -13.78 -22.36
CA THR A 143 27.10 -13.00 -22.91
C THR A 143 25.92 -12.98 -21.93
N ASP A 144 25.57 -14.13 -21.36
CA ASP A 144 24.51 -14.23 -20.36
C ASP A 144 24.85 -13.45 -19.08
N PHE A 145 26.12 -13.49 -18.67
CA PHE A 145 26.62 -12.73 -17.53
C PHE A 145 26.55 -11.22 -17.78
N GLN A 146 26.97 -10.74 -18.95
CA GLN A 146 26.85 -9.32 -19.33
C GLN A 146 25.38 -8.87 -19.33
N ALA A 147 24.46 -9.69 -19.86
CA ALA A 147 23.04 -9.38 -19.83
C ALA A 147 22.50 -9.22 -18.40
N LYS A 148 23.01 -9.99 -17.43
CA LYS A 148 22.67 -9.83 -16.00
C LYS A 148 23.29 -8.56 -15.40
N ILE A 149 24.49 -8.17 -15.79
CA ILE A 149 25.12 -6.90 -15.38
C ILE A 149 24.27 -5.72 -15.86
N ASP A 150 23.88 -5.73 -17.13
CA ASP A 150 23.08 -4.67 -17.75
C ASP A 150 21.69 -4.58 -17.10
N LEU A 151 21.06 -5.74 -16.85
CA LEU A 151 19.79 -5.79 -16.12
C LEU A 151 19.95 -5.22 -14.70
N PHE A 152 21.01 -5.58 -13.99
CA PHE A 152 21.26 -5.05 -12.65
C PHE A 152 21.40 -3.53 -12.67
N GLU A 153 22.19 -2.97 -13.60
CA GLU A 153 22.35 -1.53 -13.79
C GLU A 153 21.00 -0.82 -13.96
N LEU A 154 20.12 -1.36 -14.80
CA LEU A 154 18.78 -0.81 -15.01
C LEU A 154 17.90 -0.86 -13.74
N THR A 155 18.14 -1.81 -12.82
CA THR A 155 17.39 -1.91 -11.55
C THR A 155 17.92 -0.99 -10.44
N ILE A 156 19.17 -0.54 -10.49
CA ILE A 156 19.78 0.32 -9.45
C ILE A 156 18.93 1.57 -9.16
N PRO A 157 18.48 2.37 -10.14
CA PRO A 157 17.74 3.60 -9.87
C PRO A 157 16.27 3.39 -9.49
N LYS A 158 15.66 2.25 -9.87
CA LYS A 158 14.20 2.02 -9.76
C LYS A 158 13.62 2.26 -8.35
N PRO A 159 14.26 1.81 -7.24
CA PRO A 159 13.73 2.06 -5.90
C PRO A 159 13.75 3.56 -5.54
N LYS A 160 14.81 4.28 -5.92
CA LYS A 160 14.96 5.70 -5.63
C LYS A 160 13.98 6.54 -6.45
N ALA A 161 13.85 6.24 -7.74
CA ALA A 161 12.85 6.84 -8.61
C ALA A 161 11.43 6.64 -8.04
N GLY A 162 11.11 5.42 -7.60
CA GLY A 162 9.80 5.14 -6.99
C GLY A 162 9.51 5.93 -5.69
N ILE A 163 10.53 6.21 -4.88
CA ILE A 163 10.39 7.07 -3.69
C ILE A 163 10.16 8.53 -4.13
N GLN A 164 10.92 9.01 -5.12
CA GLN A 164 10.81 10.36 -5.65
C GLN A 164 9.43 10.60 -6.26
N ASP A 165 8.92 9.68 -7.09
CA ASP A 165 7.59 9.78 -7.69
C ASP A 165 6.49 9.91 -6.63
N LYS A 166 6.59 9.10 -5.57
CA LYS A 166 5.63 9.16 -4.45
C LYS A 166 5.70 10.49 -3.72
N LYS A 167 6.91 11.02 -3.49
CA LYS A 167 7.10 12.32 -2.83
C LYS A 167 6.53 13.44 -3.71
N PHE A 168 6.87 13.45 -4.99
CA PHE A 168 6.39 14.41 -5.96
C PHE A 168 4.85 14.39 -6.07
N ALA A 169 4.24 13.20 -6.17
CA ALA A 169 2.79 13.07 -6.16
C ALA A 169 2.16 13.61 -4.87
N THR A 170 2.84 13.44 -3.72
CA THR A 170 2.36 13.96 -2.43
C THR A 170 2.38 15.49 -2.37
N GLU A 171 3.44 16.11 -2.90
CA GLU A 171 3.57 17.56 -2.99
C GLU A 171 2.54 18.15 -3.96
N GLN A 172 2.41 17.57 -5.16
CA GLN A 172 1.41 18.02 -6.14
C GLN A 172 -0.02 17.86 -5.64
N LEU A 173 -0.34 16.80 -4.90
CA LEU A 173 -1.66 16.64 -4.29
C LEU A 173 -2.02 17.86 -3.43
N LYS A 174 -1.08 18.37 -2.62
CA LYS A 174 -1.32 19.53 -1.78
C LYS A 174 -1.71 20.76 -2.62
N GLU A 175 -0.94 21.03 -3.67
CA GLU A 175 -1.20 22.14 -4.59
C GLU A 175 -2.57 21.99 -5.27
N LYS A 176 -2.90 20.80 -5.78
CA LYS A 176 -4.18 20.57 -6.46
C LYS A 176 -5.39 20.71 -5.52
N PHE A 177 -5.26 20.30 -4.27
CA PHE A 177 -6.30 20.55 -3.26
C PHE A 177 -6.46 22.04 -2.95
N GLU A 178 -5.40 22.84 -3.01
CA GLU A 178 -5.44 24.30 -2.82
C GLU A 178 -6.10 24.97 -4.03
N GLU A 179 -5.64 24.68 -5.25
CA GLU A 179 -6.21 25.17 -6.52
C GLU A 179 -7.73 24.86 -6.61
N ALA A 180 -8.14 23.62 -6.34
CA ALA A 180 -9.55 23.23 -6.32
C ALA A 180 -10.38 24.02 -5.30
N SER A 181 -9.79 24.33 -4.14
CA SER A 181 -10.46 25.14 -3.11
C SER A 181 -10.64 26.59 -3.53
N GLU A 182 -9.68 27.14 -4.28
CA GLU A 182 -9.80 28.49 -4.82
C GLU A 182 -10.91 28.61 -5.85
N PHE A 183 -11.03 27.63 -6.76
CA PHE A 183 -12.15 27.58 -7.70
C PHE A 183 -13.48 27.47 -6.98
N LEU A 184 -13.58 26.61 -5.95
CA LEU A 184 -14.77 26.50 -5.12
C LEU A 184 -15.13 27.82 -4.41
N LYS A 185 -14.14 28.55 -3.89
CA LYS A 185 -14.36 29.89 -3.29
C LYS A 185 -14.88 30.90 -4.31
N LYS A 186 -14.31 30.92 -5.53
CA LYS A 186 -14.76 31.81 -6.61
C LYS A 186 -16.21 31.51 -7.03
N MET A 187 -16.55 30.23 -7.22
CA MET A 187 -17.92 29.79 -7.49
C MET A 187 -18.89 30.16 -6.36
N PHE A 188 -18.46 30.04 -5.10
CA PHE A 188 -19.29 30.45 -3.95
C PHE A 188 -19.57 31.96 -3.92
N ILE A 189 -18.62 32.81 -4.34
CA ILE A 189 -18.85 34.26 -4.44
C ILE A 189 -19.90 34.56 -5.50
N LEU A 190 -19.83 33.88 -6.65
CA LEU A 190 -20.82 34.01 -7.72
C LEU A 190 -22.22 33.55 -7.27
N SER A 191 -22.32 32.41 -6.59
CA SER A 191 -23.63 31.89 -6.15
C SER A 191 -24.34 32.84 -5.19
N LYS A 192 -23.61 33.62 -4.37
CA LYS A 192 -24.21 34.66 -3.51
C LYS A 192 -24.99 35.73 -4.28
N THR A 193 -24.60 36.04 -5.53
CA THR A 193 -25.33 37.01 -6.37
C THR A 193 -26.76 36.55 -6.66
N LYS A 194 -27.01 35.24 -6.59
CA LYS A 194 -28.30 34.59 -6.83
C LYS A 194 -29.14 34.38 -5.58
N LYS A 195 -28.73 34.92 -4.43
CA LYS A 195 -29.46 34.73 -3.17
C LYS A 195 -30.89 35.29 -3.20
N LYS A 196 -31.13 36.38 -3.94
CA LYS A 196 -32.46 37.00 -4.07
C LYS A 196 -33.37 36.18 -4.99
N ASP A 197 -32.83 35.73 -6.12
CA ASP A 197 -33.61 35.09 -7.18
C ASP A 197 -33.78 33.57 -6.93
N TYR A 198 -32.77 32.94 -6.33
CA TYR A 198 -32.69 31.48 -6.09
C TYR A 198 -32.16 31.17 -4.68
N PRO A 199 -32.91 31.48 -3.62
CA PRO A 199 -32.43 31.32 -2.24
C PRO A 199 -32.13 29.87 -1.85
N ASP A 200 -32.89 28.89 -2.36
CA ASP A 200 -32.70 27.47 -2.03
C ASP A 200 -31.45 26.88 -2.69
N PHE A 201 -31.17 27.26 -3.94
CA PHE A 201 -29.91 26.93 -4.61
C PHE A 201 -28.69 27.38 -3.78
N VAL A 202 -28.71 28.61 -3.26
CA VAL A 202 -27.59 29.12 -2.44
C VAL A 202 -27.46 28.37 -1.11
N LYS A 203 -28.56 27.93 -0.49
CA LYS A 203 -28.52 27.09 0.72
C LYS A 203 -27.92 25.73 0.42
N GLU A 204 -28.40 25.05 -0.62
CA GLU A 204 -27.88 23.75 -1.05
C GLU A 204 -26.40 23.83 -1.43
N PHE A 205 -25.98 24.90 -2.12
CA PHE A 205 -24.58 25.16 -2.41
C PHE A 205 -23.73 25.22 -1.13
N VAL A 206 -24.23 25.89 -0.08
CA VAL A 206 -23.52 26.00 1.21
C VAL A 206 -23.45 24.64 1.93
N ILE A 207 -24.48 23.81 1.79
CA ILE A 207 -24.52 22.45 2.34
C ILE A 207 -23.52 21.57 1.58
N ALA A 208 -23.56 21.56 0.26
CA ALA A 208 -22.72 20.73 -0.60
C ALA A 208 -21.21 21.00 -0.44
N LYS A 209 -20.82 22.23 -0.08
CA LYS A 209 -19.40 22.59 0.17
C LYS A 209 -18.89 22.26 1.59
N ARG A 210 -19.73 21.69 2.47
CA ARG A 210 -19.35 21.36 3.83
C ARG A 210 -18.53 20.07 3.84
N ILE A 211 -17.41 20.08 4.56
CA ILE A 211 -16.64 18.85 4.81
C ILE A 211 -17.32 18.14 5.97
N ASP A 212 -18.10 17.12 5.68
CA ASP A 212 -18.71 16.29 6.70
C ASP A 212 -17.71 15.27 7.25
N LYS A 213 -17.86 14.93 8.54
CA LYS A 213 -17.17 13.78 9.10
C LYS A 213 -17.87 12.52 8.56
N PRO A 214 -17.13 11.50 8.13
CA PRO A 214 -17.75 10.23 7.79
C PRO A 214 -18.53 9.73 9.00
N ALA A 215 -19.71 9.17 8.76
CA ALA A 215 -20.49 8.53 9.81
C ALA A 215 -19.58 7.49 10.50
N PHE A 216 -19.40 7.61 11.81
CA PHE A 216 -18.65 6.63 12.56
C PHE A 216 -19.41 5.30 12.51
N VAL A 217 -18.69 4.22 12.24
CA VAL A 217 -19.22 2.87 12.45
C VAL A 217 -19.30 2.64 13.95
N GLU A 218 -20.50 2.73 14.52
CA GLU A 218 -20.72 2.41 15.93
C GLU A 218 -20.39 0.92 16.18
N MET A 219 -19.51 0.67 17.15
CA MET A 219 -19.24 -0.69 17.63
C MET A 219 -20.43 -1.15 18.46
N SER A 220 -21.12 -2.19 18.03
CA SER A 220 -22.31 -2.71 18.69
C SER A 220 -21.99 -3.53 19.95
N ALA A 221 -20.89 -4.29 19.95
CA ALA A 221 -20.36 -4.89 21.18
C ALA A 221 -18.84 -4.98 21.20
N ARG A 222 -18.29 -4.95 22.41
CA ARG A 222 -16.92 -5.40 22.73
C ARG A 222 -17.02 -6.48 23.78
N GLY A 223 -16.25 -7.55 23.62
CA GLY A 223 -16.15 -8.52 24.68
C GLY A 223 -14.79 -9.17 24.80
N ALA A 224 -14.62 -9.90 25.88
CA ALA A 224 -13.47 -10.75 26.15
C ALA A 224 -13.96 -12.14 26.53
N VAL A 225 -13.25 -13.16 26.08
CA VAL A 225 -13.45 -14.53 26.54
C VAL A 225 -12.42 -14.81 27.63
N VAL A 226 -12.88 -15.26 28.78
CA VAL A 226 -12.07 -15.57 29.97
C VAL A 226 -12.33 -17.02 30.42
N ASP A 227 -11.38 -17.61 31.14
CA ASP A 227 -11.59 -18.89 31.84
C ASP A 227 -12.21 -18.67 33.22
N ASP A 228 -12.48 -19.77 33.92
CA ASP A 228 -13.02 -19.78 35.28
C ASP A 228 -12.05 -19.14 36.31
N ALA A 229 -10.77 -18.96 35.95
CA ALA A 229 -9.76 -18.26 36.74
C ALA A 229 -9.63 -16.77 36.37
N GLY A 230 -10.41 -16.29 35.40
CA GLY A 230 -10.39 -14.90 34.91
C GLY A 230 -9.28 -14.58 33.90
N GLU A 231 -8.51 -15.57 33.44
CA GLU A 231 -7.49 -15.38 32.41
C GLU A 231 -8.10 -15.35 31.00
N ARG A 232 -7.56 -14.50 30.13
CA ARG A 232 -8.11 -14.33 28.77
C ARG A 232 -7.78 -15.51 27.87
N ILE A 233 -8.81 -16.11 27.31
CA ILE A 233 -8.71 -17.25 26.40
C ILE A 233 -8.76 -16.78 24.95
N GLY A 234 -7.63 -16.88 24.25
CA GLY A 234 -7.58 -16.66 22.79
C GLY A 234 -8.07 -17.83 21.94
N LYS A 235 -8.14 -17.64 20.61
CA LYS A 235 -8.37 -18.70 19.60
C LYS A 235 -9.71 -19.44 19.69
N VAL A 236 -10.66 -18.92 20.45
CA VAL A 236 -12.05 -19.43 20.57
C VAL A 236 -12.82 -19.18 19.27
N THR A 237 -13.71 -20.10 18.89
CA THR A 237 -14.62 -19.92 17.75
C THR A 237 -15.94 -19.36 18.25
N MET A 238 -16.34 -18.20 17.73
CA MET A 238 -17.61 -17.52 18.00
C MET A 238 -18.53 -17.69 16.79
N GLU A 239 -19.72 -18.24 16.99
CA GLU A 239 -20.68 -18.54 15.93
C GLU A 239 -22.08 -18.03 16.29
N CYS A 240 -22.80 -17.43 15.34
CA CYS A 240 -24.21 -17.05 15.50
C CYS A 240 -24.99 -17.56 14.29
N LYS A 241 -25.88 -18.54 14.51
CA LYS A 241 -26.65 -19.21 13.45
C LYS A 241 -27.59 -18.26 12.71
N LYS A 242 -28.25 -17.35 13.45
CA LYS A 242 -29.22 -16.39 12.90
C LYS A 242 -28.58 -15.43 11.89
N LEU A 243 -27.29 -15.12 12.05
CA LEU A 243 -26.55 -14.21 11.19
C LEU A 243 -25.66 -14.92 10.17
N ASN A 244 -25.67 -16.26 10.14
CA ASN A 244 -24.69 -17.08 9.40
C ASN A 244 -23.25 -16.60 9.65
N PHE A 245 -22.96 -16.23 10.90
CA PHE A 245 -21.74 -15.56 11.30
C PHE A 245 -20.83 -16.55 12.01
N LYS A 246 -19.58 -16.67 11.56
CA LYS A 246 -18.56 -17.49 12.23
C LYS A 246 -17.22 -16.76 12.22
N ARG A 247 -16.63 -16.58 13.39
CA ARG A 247 -15.36 -15.85 13.54
C ARG A 247 -14.52 -16.44 14.65
N ARG A 248 -13.20 -16.46 14.44
CA ARG A 248 -12.24 -16.80 15.49
C ARG A 248 -11.88 -15.56 16.31
N VAL A 249 -11.97 -15.67 17.63
CA VAL A 249 -11.54 -14.67 18.61
C VAL A 249 -10.02 -14.51 18.54
N ALA A 250 -9.54 -13.28 18.73
CA ALA A 250 -8.12 -12.96 18.68
C ALA A 250 -7.31 -13.76 19.72
N ALA A 251 -6.00 -13.88 19.53
CA ALA A 251 -5.13 -14.56 20.49
C ALA A 251 -5.15 -13.91 21.90
N SER A 252 -5.49 -12.63 21.98
CA SER A 252 -5.64 -11.87 23.22
C SER A 252 -6.98 -12.10 23.95
N GLY A 253 -7.86 -12.95 23.43
CA GLY A 253 -9.19 -13.24 23.99
C GLY A 253 -10.25 -12.16 23.74
N GLY A 254 -9.89 -11.03 23.14
CA GLY A 254 -10.84 -9.96 22.81
C GLY A 254 -11.58 -10.16 21.48
N PHE A 255 -12.83 -9.73 21.44
CA PHE A 255 -13.63 -9.63 20.21
C PHE A 255 -14.43 -8.32 20.14
N TYR A 256 -14.85 -7.97 18.93
CA TYR A 256 -15.73 -6.83 18.66
C TYR A 256 -16.76 -7.19 17.58
N LEU A 257 -17.97 -6.71 17.77
CA LEU A 257 -19.08 -6.80 16.82
C LEU A 257 -19.44 -5.39 16.35
N LYS A 258 -19.67 -5.24 15.04
CA LYS A 258 -20.03 -3.97 14.39
C LYS A 258 -21.38 -4.17 13.68
N HIS A 259 -22.20 -3.12 13.61
CA HIS A 259 -23.46 -3.10 12.86
C HIS A 259 -24.43 -4.24 13.19
N MET A 260 -24.61 -4.54 14.48
CA MET A 260 -25.69 -5.45 14.89
C MET A 260 -27.03 -4.71 14.79
N GLU A 261 -27.98 -5.28 14.06
CA GLU A 261 -29.35 -4.78 14.05
C GLU A 261 -29.98 -4.95 15.43
N ASN A 262 -31.01 -4.14 15.73
CA ASN A 262 -31.73 -4.27 16.99
C ASN A 262 -32.31 -5.67 17.12
N GLY A 263 -31.98 -6.34 18.21
CA GLY A 263 -32.47 -7.70 18.43
C GLY A 263 -31.63 -8.48 19.42
N VAL A 264 -32.16 -9.66 19.74
CA VAL A 264 -31.49 -10.67 20.56
C VAL A 264 -30.83 -11.68 19.64
N TYR A 265 -29.56 -11.98 19.90
CA TYR A 265 -28.77 -12.95 19.16
C TYR A 265 -28.04 -13.88 20.14
N GLU A 266 -28.12 -15.18 19.86
CA GLU A 266 -27.36 -16.20 20.56
C GLU A 266 -26.01 -16.40 19.87
N PHE A 267 -24.94 -16.24 20.64
CA PHE A 267 -23.59 -16.52 20.21
C PHE A 267 -23.05 -17.75 20.93
N VAL A 268 -22.56 -18.71 20.15
CA VAL A 268 -21.97 -19.96 20.63
C VAL A 268 -20.45 -19.82 20.58
N PHE A 269 -19.81 -19.99 21.74
CA PHE A 269 -18.36 -19.95 21.90
C PHE A 269 -17.85 -21.38 22.12
N SER A 270 -16.96 -21.83 21.23
CA SER A 270 -16.40 -23.19 21.27
C SER A 270 -14.88 -23.19 21.11
N ARG A 271 -14.20 -24.01 21.93
CA ARG A 271 -12.76 -24.25 21.86
C ARG A 271 -12.46 -25.67 22.37
N PRO A 272 -11.60 -26.46 21.70
CA PRO A 272 -11.16 -27.75 22.23
C PRO A 272 -10.53 -27.59 23.63
N GLY A 273 -10.95 -28.46 24.57
CA GLY A 273 -10.54 -28.40 25.98
C GLY A 273 -11.41 -27.54 26.89
N TYR A 274 -12.44 -26.88 26.36
CA TYR A 274 -13.39 -26.06 27.12
C TYR A 274 -14.83 -26.43 26.78
N GLU A 275 -15.74 -26.26 27.75
CA GLU A 275 -17.17 -26.42 27.56
C GLU A 275 -17.71 -25.35 26.60
N THR A 276 -18.59 -25.76 25.69
CA THR A 276 -19.21 -24.82 24.75
C THR A 276 -20.18 -23.93 25.51
N THR A 277 -19.97 -22.61 25.44
CA THR A 277 -20.78 -21.62 26.16
C THR A 277 -21.67 -20.88 25.18
N VAL A 278 -22.95 -20.72 25.51
CA VAL A 278 -23.91 -19.94 24.74
C VAL A 278 -24.21 -18.65 25.49
N VAL A 279 -24.08 -17.51 24.81
CA VAL A 279 -24.33 -16.19 25.38
C VAL A 279 -25.36 -15.46 24.53
N GLU A 280 -26.44 -15.03 25.16
CA GLU A 280 -27.43 -14.14 24.57
C GLU A 280 -26.94 -12.70 24.67
N MET A 281 -26.83 -12.03 23.52
CA MET A 281 -26.47 -10.62 23.45
C MET A 281 -27.65 -9.84 22.88
N VAL A 282 -28.06 -8.80 23.61
CA VAL A 282 -29.15 -7.90 23.22
C VAL A 282 -28.54 -6.60 22.71
N PHE A 283 -28.87 -6.23 21.46
CA PHE A 283 -28.37 -5.03 20.82
C PHE A 283 -29.48 -4.00 20.66
N TYR A 284 -29.19 -2.76 21.09
CA TYR A 284 -30.00 -1.58 20.85
C TYR A 284 -29.19 -0.50 20.14
N LYS A 285 -29.80 0.15 19.15
CA LYS A 285 -29.21 1.25 18.36
C LYS A 285 -28.69 2.36 19.28
N GLY A 286 -27.43 2.77 19.08
CA GLY A 286 -26.78 3.85 19.84
C GLY A 286 -26.18 3.45 21.19
N THR A 287 -26.27 2.16 21.59
CA THR A 287 -25.61 1.67 22.80
C THR A 287 -24.52 0.66 22.48
N ARG A 288 -23.42 0.74 23.22
CA ARG A 288 -22.33 -0.24 23.14
C ARG A 288 -22.53 -1.28 24.23
N PHE A 289 -22.60 -2.54 23.85
CA PHE A 289 -22.69 -3.65 24.80
C PHE A 289 -21.28 -4.15 25.16
N GLU A 290 -20.97 -4.26 26.45
CA GLU A 290 -19.72 -4.87 26.95
C GLU A 290 -20.03 -6.25 27.54
N VAL A 291 -19.32 -7.28 27.08
CA VAL A 291 -19.61 -8.68 27.43
C VAL A 291 -18.35 -9.40 27.82
N GLU A 292 -18.37 -10.03 28.99
CA GLU A 292 -17.37 -11.01 29.38
C GLU A 292 -17.97 -12.40 29.27
N VAL A 293 -17.30 -13.28 28.52
CA VAL A 293 -17.74 -14.65 28.26
C VAL A 293 -16.83 -15.59 29.03
N VAL A 294 -17.35 -16.20 30.09
CA VAL A 294 -16.61 -17.17 30.90
C VAL A 294 -16.79 -18.57 30.28
N MET A 295 -15.70 -19.23 29.91
CA MET A 295 -15.70 -20.61 29.44
C MET A 295 -15.05 -21.53 30.47
N LYS A 296 -15.77 -22.55 30.92
CA LYS A 296 -15.24 -23.56 31.84
C LYS A 296 -14.35 -24.54 31.12
N GLN A 297 -13.22 -24.89 31.73
CA GLN A 297 -12.33 -25.92 31.22
C GLN A 297 -12.98 -27.30 31.48
N LEU A 298 -12.98 -28.17 30.47
CA LEU A 298 -13.47 -29.54 30.65
C LEU A 298 -12.53 -30.24 31.65
N ALA A 299 -13.08 -30.77 32.74
CA ALA A 299 -12.32 -31.62 33.65
C ALA A 299 -11.84 -32.85 32.86
N ASN A 300 -10.53 -33.14 32.91
CA ASN A 300 -9.95 -34.35 32.33
C ASN A 300 -10.52 -35.61 32.98
#